data_AF-A0A3L7VT70-F1
#
_entry.id   AF-A0A3L7VT70-F1
#
_cell.length_a   1.000
_cell.length_b   1.000
_cell.length_c   1.000
_cell.angle_alpha   90.00
_cell.angle_beta   90.00
_cell.angle_gamma   90.00
#
_symmetry.space_group_name_H-M   'P 1'
#
loop_
_entity.id
_entity.type
_entity.pdbx_description
1 polymer ?
#
loop_
_entity_poly.entity_id
_entity_poly.type
_entity_poly.pdbx_seq_one_letter_code
_entity_poly.pdbx_strand_id
1 'polypeptide(L)'
;MIRFLLLLSVTCCLNVRTEAADWPQFRGPGGQGHSDAKNLPLTWSETENIAWKVPIAGLGWSSPSIQGDQIWLTTAIDDGKSLHAIALDRASGKTLHDIEVFTLENPGSVHSKNSHASPTPLIEGDRV
;
A
#
# COMPACT_ATOMS: atom_id res chain seq x y z
N MET A 1 -47.60 -32.02 -29.38
CA MET A 1 -47.52 -31.79 -27.92
C MET A 1 -46.15 -32.23 -27.44
N ILE A 2 -45.60 -31.55 -26.42
CA ILE A 2 -44.36 -31.85 -25.66
C ILE A 2 -43.11 -31.19 -26.27
N ARG A 3 -42.30 -30.38 -25.57
CA ARG A 3 -42.39 -29.61 -24.31
C ARG A 3 -41.23 -28.61 -24.41
N PHE A 4 -41.49 -27.33 -24.18
CA PHE A 4 -40.48 -26.28 -24.10
C PHE A 4 -39.69 -26.46 -22.78
N LEU A 5 -38.39 -26.72 -22.83
CA LEU A 5 -37.50 -26.65 -21.68
C LEU A 5 -36.68 -25.35 -21.81
N LEU A 6 -37.18 -24.29 -21.18
CA LEU A 6 -36.44 -23.04 -20.96
C LEU A 6 -35.33 -23.32 -19.93
N LEU A 7 -34.10 -23.50 -20.43
CA LEU A 7 -32.89 -23.45 -19.60
C LEU A 7 -32.63 -21.99 -19.22
N LEU A 8 -32.96 -21.64 -17.98
CA LEU A 8 -32.63 -20.36 -17.39
C LEU A 8 -31.11 -20.33 -17.15
N SER A 9 -30.35 -19.79 -18.10
CA SER A 9 -28.92 -19.56 -17.96
C SER A 9 -28.70 -18.47 -16.90
N VAL A 10 -28.36 -18.88 -15.68
CA VAL A 10 -27.83 -17.97 -14.66
C VAL A 10 -26.43 -17.57 -15.09
N THR A 11 -26.31 -16.46 -15.82
CA THR A 11 -25.03 -15.86 -16.15
C THR A 11 -24.42 -15.31 -14.86
N CYS A 12 -23.55 -16.08 -14.23
CA CYS A 12 -22.72 -15.63 -13.13
C CYS A 12 -21.76 -14.57 -13.69
N CYS A 13 -22.06 -13.29 -13.48
CA CYS A 13 -21.13 -12.20 -13.79
C CYS A 13 -19.92 -12.34 -12.87
N LEU A 14 -18.90 -13.07 -13.34
CA LEU A 14 -17.57 -13.05 -12.74
C LEU A 14 -17.05 -11.61 -12.88
N ASN A 15 -17.10 -10.85 -11.79
CA ASN A 15 -16.40 -9.58 -11.69
C ASN A 15 -14.90 -9.91 -11.70
N VAL A 16 -14.30 -9.96 -12.88
CA VAL A 16 -12.85 -9.97 -13.02
C VAL A 16 -12.38 -8.61 -12.52
N ARG A 17 -11.97 -8.56 -11.24
CA ARG A 17 -11.26 -7.40 -10.72
C ARG A 17 -9.94 -7.37 -11.48
N THR A 18 -9.71 -6.29 -12.22
CA THR A 18 -8.38 -5.98 -12.71
C THR A 18 -7.54 -5.63 -11.48
N GLU A 19 -6.90 -6.63 -10.89
CA GLU A 19 -5.96 -6.37 -9.79
C GLU A 19 -4.79 -5.58 -10.35
N ALA A 20 -4.58 -4.39 -9.81
CA ALA A 20 -3.37 -3.65 -10.09
C ALA A 20 -2.20 -4.38 -9.39
N ALA A 21 -1.14 -4.63 -10.16
CA ALA A 21 -0.02 -5.48 -9.79
C ALA A 21 0.60 -5.12 -8.43
N ASP A 22 1.09 -6.15 -7.74
CA ASP A 22 1.84 -6.00 -6.50
C ASP A 22 3.14 -5.21 -6.71
N TRP A 23 3.54 -4.51 -5.65
CA TRP A 23 4.76 -3.72 -5.59
C TRP A 23 5.48 -4.00 -4.27
N PRO A 24 6.02 -5.21 -4.08
CA PRO A 24 6.36 -5.71 -2.75
C PRO A 24 7.58 -5.05 -2.09
N GLN A 25 8.34 -4.22 -2.83
CA GLN A 25 9.62 -3.69 -2.36
C GLN A 25 9.97 -2.34 -3.00
N PHE A 26 11.05 -1.73 -2.50
CA PHE A 26 11.64 -0.56 -3.11
C PHE A 26 11.94 -0.80 -4.60
N ARG A 27 11.47 0.10 -5.45
CA ARG A 27 11.55 0.01 -6.92
C ARG A 27 10.79 -1.18 -7.55
N GLY A 28 9.89 -1.81 -6.82
CA GLY A 28 8.88 -2.71 -7.39
C GLY A 28 9.35 -4.14 -7.59
N PRO A 29 8.54 -4.99 -8.25
CA PRO A 29 8.75 -6.43 -8.30
C PRO A 29 10.08 -6.83 -8.96
N GLY A 30 10.56 -6.02 -9.91
CA GLY A 30 11.86 -6.21 -10.56
C GLY A 30 12.99 -5.32 -10.03
N GLY A 31 12.74 -4.48 -9.02
CA GLY A 31 13.74 -3.56 -8.45
C GLY A 31 14.21 -2.44 -9.40
N GLN A 32 13.51 -2.20 -10.51
CA GLN A 32 13.89 -1.25 -11.56
C GLN A 32 13.18 0.12 -11.47
N GLY A 33 12.04 0.21 -10.79
CA GLY A 33 11.17 1.37 -10.75
C GLY A 33 10.26 1.57 -11.97
N HIS A 34 9.93 0.52 -12.75
CA HIS A 34 8.98 0.64 -13.87
C HIS A 34 7.63 -0.02 -13.56
N SER A 35 6.56 0.66 -13.97
CA SER A 35 5.18 0.19 -13.93
C SER A 35 4.64 0.04 -15.35
N ASP A 36 3.83 -1.00 -15.56
CA ASP A 36 3.11 -1.22 -16.82
C ASP A 36 1.79 -0.45 -16.89
N ALA A 37 1.41 0.26 -15.82
CA ALA A 37 0.18 1.05 -15.77
C ALA A 37 0.10 2.06 -16.92
N LYS A 38 -1.08 2.15 -17.53
CA LYS A 38 -1.39 3.05 -18.65
C LYS A 38 -2.52 4.00 -18.27
N ASN A 39 -2.71 5.05 -19.06
CA ASN A 39 -3.79 6.03 -18.89
C ASN A 39 -3.84 6.66 -17.49
N LEU A 40 -2.68 6.92 -16.91
CA LEU A 40 -2.57 7.56 -15.60
C LEU A 40 -3.02 9.03 -15.69
N PRO A 41 -3.70 9.56 -14.65
CA PRO A 41 -4.06 10.98 -14.61
C PRO A 41 -2.83 11.88 -14.70
N LEU A 42 -2.91 12.92 -15.54
CA LEU A 42 -1.84 13.88 -15.76
C LEU A 42 -2.00 15.16 -14.93
N THR A 43 -3.18 15.37 -14.34
CA THR A 43 -3.52 16.51 -13.49
C THR A 43 -3.81 16.03 -12.08
N TRP A 44 -3.42 16.79 -11.07
CA TRP A 44 -3.61 16.44 -9.66
C TRP A 44 -3.84 17.71 -8.85
N SER A 45 -4.72 17.62 -7.85
CA SER A 45 -4.89 18.66 -6.84
C SER A 45 -5.31 18.03 -5.52
N GLU A 46 -5.54 18.84 -4.49
CA GLU A 46 -6.09 18.36 -3.21
C GLU A 46 -7.50 17.75 -3.35
N THR A 47 -8.18 17.98 -4.47
CA THR A 47 -9.56 17.50 -4.72
C THR A 47 -9.74 16.76 -6.05
N GLU A 48 -8.74 16.71 -6.91
CA GLU A 48 -8.81 16.09 -8.24
C GLU A 48 -7.86 14.91 -8.35
N ASN A 49 -8.36 13.80 -8.90
CA ASN A 49 -7.64 12.54 -9.14
C ASN A 49 -7.08 11.86 -7.87
N ILE A 50 -7.47 12.30 -6.67
CA ILE A 50 -7.16 11.65 -5.39
C ILE A 50 -8.19 10.56 -5.08
N ALA A 51 -7.75 9.31 -4.92
CA ALA A 51 -8.62 8.22 -4.49
C ALA A 51 -9.01 8.35 -3.00
N TRP A 52 -8.03 8.64 -2.15
CA TRP A 52 -8.19 8.93 -0.73
C TRP A 52 -6.92 9.59 -0.18
N LYS A 53 -7.02 10.20 1.00
CA LYS A 53 -5.91 10.78 1.75
C LYS A 53 -6.14 10.51 3.23
N VAL A 54 -5.13 9.98 3.91
CA VAL A 54 -5.18 9.65 5.34
C VAL A 54 -3.93 10.21 6.04
N PRO A 55 -4.06 10.83 7.22
CA PRO A 55 -2.89 11.21 8.01
C PRO A 55 -2.19 9.96 8.57
N ILE A 56 -0.87 9.95 8.52
CA ILE A 56 -0.03 8.94 9.18
C ILE A 56 0.70 9.61 10.34
N ALA A 57 0.66 9.00 11.52
CA ALA A 57 1.35 9.52 12.69
C ALA A 57 2.88 9.43 12.51
N GLY A 58 3.59 10.40 13.08
CA GLY A 58 5.06 10.42 13.04
C GLY A 58 5.66 10.95 11.74
N LEU A 59 6.91 10.58 11.50
CA LEU A 59 7.70 10.97 10.34
C LEU A 59 8.35 9.73 9.73
N GLY A 60 8.06 9.46 8.46
CA GLY A 60 8.64 8.33 7.72
C GLY A 60 8.78 8.65 6.24
N TRP A 61 9.91 8.27 5.65
CA TRP A 61 10.28 8.58 4.26
C TRP A 61 10.44 7.31 3.41
N SER A 62 9.94 6.17 3.89
CA SER A 62 9.85 4.94 3.11
C SER A 62 9.00 5.14 1.85
N SER A 63 9.29 4.35 0.80
CA SER A 63 8.33 4.13 -0.26
C SER A 63 7.22 3.17 0.22
N PRO A 64 6.01 3.21 -0.35
CA PRO A 64 5.00 2.19 -0.10
C PRO A 64 5.40 0.85 -0.73
N SER A 65 5.14 -0.23 -0.01
CA SER A 65 5.17 -1.60 -0.54
C SER A 65 3.76 -2.19 -0.54
N ILE A 66 3.34 -2.80 -1.63
CA ILE A 66 1.94 -3.18 -1.88
C ILE A 66 1.86 -4.68 -2.19
N GLN A 67 0.95 -5.38 -1.53
CA GLN A 67 0.55 -6.74 -1.88
C GLN A 67 -0.97 -6.90 -1.70
N GLY A 68 -1.67 -7.25 -2.78
CA GLY A 68 -3.13 -7.34 -2.80
C GLY A 68 -3.80 -6.04 -2.36
N ASP A 69 -4.57 -6.13 -1.26
CA ASP A 69 -5.35 -5.03 -0.69
C ASP A 69 -4.62 -4.26 0.42
N GLN A 70 -3.33 -4.53 0.68
CA GLN A 70 -2.56 -3.87 1.74
C GLN A 70 -1.42 -3.00 1.18
N ILE A 71 -1.25 -1.83 1.78
CA ILE A 71 -0.13 -0.91 1.55
C ILE A 71 0.66 -0.78 2.84
N TRP A 72 1.92 -1.18 2.82
CA TRP A 72 2.84 -1.13 3.95
C TRP A 72 3.80 0.06 3.86
N LEU A 73 4.02 0.71 5.00
CA LEU A 73 4.90 1.86 5.20
C LEU A 73 5.66 1.70 6.51
N THR A 74 6.78 2.40 6.66
CA THR A 74 7.40 2.61 7.98
C THR A 74 7.21 4.06 8.43
N THR A 75 6.98 4.26 9.72
CA THR A 75 6.99 5.59 10.35
C THR A 75 7.75 5.56 11.67
N ALA A 76 8.19 6.73 12.12
CA ALA A 76 8.79 6.89 13.44
C ALA A 76 8.01 7.94 14.23
N ILE A 77 7.61 7.59 15.45
CA ILE A 77 6.94 8.47 16.41
C ILE A 77 7.90 8.83 17.55
N ASP A 78 7.47 9.73 18.44
CA ASP A 78 8.23 10.15 19.63
C ASP A 78 9.68 10.58 19.31
N ASP A 79 9.82 11.47 18.32
CA ASP A 79 11.10 11.99 17.84
C ASP A 79 12.09 10.89 17.42
N GLY A 80 11.58 9.82 16.81
CA GLY A 80 12.40 8.72 16.29
C GLY A 80 12.58 7.55 17.25
N LYS A 81 12.07 7.65 18.48
CA LYS A 81 12.26 6.61 19.50
C LYS A 81 11.44 5.36 19.26
N SER A 82 10.27 5.48 18.66
CA SER A 82 9.41 4.33 18.42
C SER A 82 9.20 4.16 16.92
N LEU A 83 9.64 3.02 16.39
CA LEU A 83 9.65 2.70 14.96
C LEU A 83 8.54 1.72 14.65
N HIS A 84 7.70 2.08 13.68
CA HIS A 84 6.47 1.36 13.38
C HIS A 84 6.44 0.85 11.94
N ALA A 85 5.82 -0.32 11.75
CA ALA A 85 5.31 -0.80 10.48
C ALA A 85 3.79 -0.61 10.45
N ILE A 86 3.29 0.08 9.42
CA ILE A 86 1.88 0.40 9.27
C ILE A 86 1.36 -0.22 7.99
N ALA A 87 0.20 -0.88 8.08
CA ALA A 87 -0.54 -1.36 6.92
C ALA A 87 -1.83 -0.56 6.75
N LEU A 88 -2.09 -0.09 5.53
CA LEU A 88 -3.33 0.57 5.14
C LEU A 88 -4.11 -0.32 4.18
N ASP A 89 -5.43 -0.29 4.31
CA ASP A 89 -6.35 -0.83 3.32
C ASP A 89 -6.24 -0.01 2.03
N ARG A 90 -5.92 -0.68 0.93
CA ARG A 90 -5.65 -0.04 -0.37
C ARG A 90 -6.87 0.72 -0.92
N ALA A 91 -8.08 0.24 -0.66
CA ALA A 91 -9.30 0.81 -1.20
C ALA A 91 -9.75 2.07 -0.45
N SER A 92 -9.57 2.11 0.88
CA SER A 92 -10.12 3.15 1.74
C SER A 92 -9.09 4.02 2.44
N GLY A 93 -7.82 3.59 2.49
CA GLY A 93 -6.78 4.22 3.30
C GLY A 93 -6.91 3.95 4.80
N LYS A 94 -7.85 3.11 5.24
CA LYS A 94 -8.02 2.77 6.65
C LYS A 94 -6.80 2.01 7.17
N THR A 95 -6.29 2.39 8.34
CA THR A 95 -5.26 1.61 9.03
C THR A 95 -5.78 0.21 9.40
N LEU A 96 -5.10 -0.81 8.90
CA LEU A 96 -5.33 -2.22 9.21
C LEU A 96 -4.41 -2.68 10.34
N HIS A 97 -3.14 -2.28 10.27
CA HIS A 97 -2.12 -2.61 11.25
C HIS A 97 -1.30 -1.37 11.59
N ASP A 98 -0.91 -1.28 12.85
CA ASP A 98 0.07 -0.34 13.36
C ASP A 98 0.88 -1.07 14.43
N ILE A 99 2.13 -1.42 14.09
CA ILE A 99 2.96 -2.34 14.86
C ILE A 99 4.25 -1.62 15.21
N GLU A 100 4.47 -1.37 16.50
CA GLU A 100 5.79 -0.96 16.98
C GLU A 100 6.76 -2.14 16.81
N VAL A 101 7.79 -1.94 15.97
CA VAL A 101 8.81 -2.93 15.67
C VAL A 101 9.99 -2.77 16.62
N PHE A 102 10.37 -1.51 16.91
CA PHE A 102 11.49 -1.20 17.79
C PHE A 102 11.22 0.03 18.63
N THR A 103 11.71 -0.01 19.86
CA THR A 103 11.86 1.17 20.73
C THR A 103 13.35 1.43 20.95
N LEU A 104 13.77 2.67 20.73
CA LEU A 104 15.14 3.14 20.84
C LEU A 104 15.24 4.15 21.98
N GLU A 105 16.16 3.92 22.91
CA GLU A 105 16.43 4.89 23.99
C GLU A 105 17.05 6.18 23.43
N ASN A 106 17.98 6.03 22.47
CA ASN A 106 18.64 7.11 21.77
C ASN A 106 18.64 6.84 20.26
N PRO A 107 17.70 7.40 19.50
CA PRO A 107 17.59 7.15 18.06
C PRO A 107 18.72 7.80 17.25
N GLY A 108 19.53 8.65 17.86
CA GLY A 108 20.61 9.39 17.19
C GLY A 108 20.08 10.56 16.35
N SER A 109 20.97 11.19 15.58
CA SER A 109 20.60 12.27 14.67
C SER A 109 20.33 11.77 13.25
N VAL A 110 19.37 12.38 12.58
CA VAL A 110 19.11 12.18 11.14
C VAL A 110 19.73 13.29 10.32
N HIS A 111 20.23 12.94 9.13
CA HIS A 111 20.57 13.94 8.12
C HIS A 111 19.29 14.61 7.62
N SER A 112 19.36 15.85 7.13
CA SER A 112 18.22 16.57 6.51
C SER A 112 17.60 15.91 5.27
N LYS A 113 18.17 14.78 4.83
CA LYS A 113 17.72 13.97 3.69
C LYS A 113 17.29 12.57 4.13
N ASN A 114 17.01 12.39 5.43
CA ASN A 114 16.59 11.12 5.98
C ASN A 114 15.57 11.31 7.11
N SER A 115 14.89 10.23 7.46
CA SER A 115 14.11 10.06 8.69
C SER A 115 14.60 8.81 9.43
N HIS A 116 14.13 8.59 10.66
CA HIS A 116 14.38 7.34 11.38
C HIS A 116 13.62 6.14 10.77
N ALA A 117 12.63 6.39 9.92
CA ALA A 117 11.81 5.40 9.23
C ALA A 117 11.89 5.56 7.70
N SER A 118 13.12 5.61 7.18
CA SER A 118 13.39 5.62 5.75
C SER A 118 13.46 4.27 5.04
N PRO A 119 13.82 3.14 5.71
CA PRO A 119 13.81 1.84 5.06
C PRO A 119 12.41 1.50 4.50
N THR A 120 12.35 1.13 3.22
CA THR A 120 11.10 0.66 2.60
C THR A 120 10.82 -0.78 3.04
N PRO A 121 9.59 -1.13 3.48
CA PRO A 121 9.24 -2.51 3.82
C PRO A 121 9.46 -3.47 2.64
N LEU A 122 9.77 -4.73 2.93
CA LEU A 122 9.86 -5.80 1.93
C LEU A 122 8.80 -6.84 2.24
N ILE A 123 7.91 -7.07 1.30
CA ILE A 123 6.88 -8.09 1.42
C ILE A 123 7.38 -9.38 0.74
N GLU A 124 7.48 -10.46 1.51
CA GLU A 124 7.87 -11.78 1.01
C GLU A 124 6.87 -12.85 1.49
N GLY A 125 5.95 -13.23 0.61
CA GLY A 125 4.89 -14.19 0.95
C GLY A 125 3.94 -13.61 1.98
N ASP A 126 3.92 -14.19 3.18
CA ASP A 126 3.12 -13.77 4.33
C ASP A 126 3.91 -12.92 5.34
N ARG A 127 5.12 -12.47 4.96
CA ARG A 127 6.02 -11.68 5.81
C ARG A 127 6.20 -10.27 5.26
N VAL A 128 6.41 -9.33 6.17
CA VAL A 128 6.70 -7.91 5.93
C VAL A 128 7.87 -7.47 6.81
#